data_AF-A7ERT0-F1
#
_entry.id   AF-A7ERT0-F1
#
_cell.length_a   1.000
_cell.length_b   1.000
_cell.length_c   1.000
_cell.angle_alpha   90.00
_cell.angle_beta   90.00
_cell.angle_gamma   90.00
#
_symmetry.space_group_name_H-M   'P 1'
#
loop_
_entity.id
_entity.type
_entity.pdbx_description
1 polymer ?
#
loop_
_entity_poly.entity_id
_entity_poly.type
_entity_poly.pdbx_seq_one_letter_code
_entity_poly.pdbx_strand_id
1 'polypeptide(L)'
;MDRINRFPEGLSDKPQAPTAIDLQIGLQRGSTAALEVTPERLQATKQMPSPSTAQRIEELTKENGQLRLEIRYYQRMRDAMQALFDDTTFISERVDKTIKGFIKVQRDAENDWCNAQGEFD
;
A
#
# COMPACT_ATOMS: atom_id res chain seq x y z
N MET A 1 -17.09 3.48 28.93
CA MET A 1 -17.19 3.63 27.45
C MET A 1 -18.49 2.97 27.03
N ASP A 2 -19.57 3.72 27.16
CA ASP A 2 -20.94 3.28 26.96
C ASP A 2 -21.22 2.95 25.49
N ARG A 3 -21.73 1.73 25.24
CA ARG A 3 -22.41 1.43 23.96
C ARG A 3 -23.91 1.60 24.17
N ILE A 4 -24.39 2.79 23.82
CA ILE A 4 -25.82 3.10 23.71
C ILE A 4 -26.35 2.38 22.47
N ASN A 5 -26.87 1.17 22.62
CA ASN A 5 -27.77 0.59 21.63
C ASN A 5 -29.20 0.94 22.03
N ARG A 6 -29.68 2.03 21.44
CA ARG A 6 -31.06 2.48 21.47
C ARG A 6 -31.92 1.46 20.69
N PHE A 7 -32.61 0.57 21.41
CA PHE A 7 -33.73 -0.18 20.83
C PHE A 7 -34.98 0.70 20.93
N PRO A 8 -35.71 0.99 19.83
CA PRO A 8 -37.02 1.59 19.95
C PRO A 8 -38.02 0.54 20.45
N GLU A 9 -38.81 0.99 21.42
CA GLU A 9 -39.95 0.32 22.02
C GLU A 9 -40.95 -0.17 20.99
N GLY A 10 -41.52 -1.35 21.24
CA GLY A 10 -42.62 -1.90 20.46
C GLY A 10 -42.74 -3.40 20.60
N LEU A 11 -43.37 -3.85 21.70
CA LEU A 11 -43.87 -5.22 21.85
C LEU A 11 -44.78 -5.55 20.66
N SER A 12 -44.27 -6.35 19.73
CA SER A 12 -45.09 -7.11 18.79
C SER A 12 -44.69 -8.56 18.96
N ASP A 13 -45.63 -9.39 19.40
CA ASP A 13 -45.48 -10.85 19.59
C ASP A 13 -45.45 -11.59 18.23
N LYS A 14 -44.86 -10.95 17.22
CA LYS A 14 -44.74 -11.44 15.85
C LYS A 14 -43.26 -11.56 15.50
N PRO A 15 -42.84 -12.67 14.86
CA PRO A 15 -41.49 -12.78 14.36
C PRO A 15 -41.14 -11.58 13.48
N GLN A 16 -39.91 -11.07 13.63
CA GLN A 16 -39.40 -10.08 12.71
C GLN A 16 -39.49 -10.61 11.28
N ALA A 17 -39.87 -9.73 10.34
CA ALA A 17 -39.95 -10.10 8.94
C ALA A 17 -38.56 -10.56 8.44
N PRO A 18 -38.49 -11.60 7.59
CA PRO A 18 -37.23 -12.05 7.01
C PRO A 18 -36.49 -10.88 6.35
N THR A 19 -35.24 -10.69 6.72
CA THR A 19 -34.35 -9.73 6.07
C THR A 19 -33.97 -10.21 4.67
N ALA A 20 -33.35 -9.33 3.87
CA ALA A 20 -32.88 -9.71 2.53
C ALA A 20 -31.93 -10.92 2.55
N ILE A 21 -31.15 -11.08 3.62
CA ILE A 21 -30.26 -12.23 3.82
C ILE A 21 -31.08 -13.49 4.10
N ASP A 22 -32.09 -13.42 4.96
CA ASP A 22 -32.96 -14.55 5.30
C ASP A 22 -33.69 -15.10 4.07
N LEU A 23 -34.13 -14.21 3.17
CA LEU A 23 -34.73 -14.59 1.89
C LEU A 23 -33.73 -15.29 0.98
N GLN A 24 -32.48 -14.84 0.94
CA GLN A 24 -31.44 -15.43 0.10
C GLN A 24 -31.00 -16.81 0.61
N ILE A 25 -30.93 -17.01 1.93
CA ILE A 25 -30.70 -18.31 2.57
C ILE A 25 -31.89 -19.26 2.28
N GLY A 26 -33.12 -18.75 2.38
CA GLY A 26 -34.33 -19.50 2.05
C GLY A 26 -34.39 -19.94 0.59
N LEU A 27 -34.04 -19.05 -0.35
CA LEU A 27 -33.92 -19.35 -1.78
C LEU A 27 -32.90 -20.45 -2.07
N GLN A 28 -31.82 -20.47 -1.29
CA GLN A 28 -30.78 -21.49 -1.38
C GLN A 28 -31.14 -22.77 -0.62
N ARG A 29 -32.33 -22.88 0.01
CA ARG A 29 -32.74 -24.02 0.85
C ARG A 29 -31.68 -24.38 1.91
N GLY A 30 -30.98 -23.38 2.45
CA GLY A 30 -29.86 -23.57 3.38
C GLY A 30 -28.53 -23.98 2.72
N SER A 31 -28.46 -24.05 1.39
CA SER A 31 -27.23 -24.30 0.63
C SER A 31 -26.48 -23.00 0.34
N THR A 32 -25.91 -22.38 1.37
CA THR A 32 -25.04 -21.22 1.16
C THR A 32 -23.70 -21.68 0.61
N ALA A 33 -23.29 -21.15 -0.55
CA ALA A 33 -21.98 -21.39 -1.18
C ALA A 33 -20.83 -20.68 -0.41
N ALA A 34 -20.83 -20.79 0.91
CA ALA A 34 -19.72 -20.42 1.78
C ALA A 34 -18.95 -21.71 2.11
N LEU A 35 -17.98 -22.02 1.26
CA LEU A 35 -17.00 -23.11 1.38
C LEU A 35 -17.56 -24.53 1.13
N GLU A 36 -17.42 -25.03 -0.10
CA GLU A 36 -17.51 -26.47 -0.45
C GLU A 36 -16.33 -27.26 0.17
N VAL A 37 -16.14 -27.15 1.47
CA VAL A 37 -15.35 -28.12 2.22
C VAL A 37 -16.35 -29.10 2.78
N THR A 38 -16.47 -30.24 2.11
CA THR A 38 -17.36 -31.31 2.59
C THR A 38 -16.96 -31.69 4.02
N PRO A 39 -17.89 -32.17 4.85
CA PRO A 39 -17.58 -32.60 6.22
C PRO A 39 -16.42 -33.58 6.28
N GLU A 40 -16.27 -34.43 5.27
CA GLU A 40 -15.18 -35.39 5.12
C GLU A 40 -13.83 -34.68 4.89
N ARG A 41 -13.79 -33.62 4.07
CA ARG A 41 -12.59 -32.80 3.89
C ARG A 41 -12.23 -32.06 5.18
N LEU A 42 -13.21 -31.49 5.88
CA LEU A 42 -12.99 -30.84 7.18
C LEU A 42 -12.45 -31.82 8.22
N GLN A 43 -13.03 -33.02 8.30
CA GLN A 43 -12.56 -34.08 9.20
C GLN A 43 -11.17 -34.59 8.80
N ALA A 44 -10.88 -34.72 7.50
CA ALA A 44 -9.56 -35.10 7.02
C ALA A 44 -8.48 -34.06 7.38
N THR A 45 -8.78 -32.77 7.31
CA THR A 45 -7.86 -31.72 7.80
C THR A 45 -7.68 -31.73 9.31
N LYS A 46 -8.70 -32.13 10.09
CA LYS A 46 -8.57 -32.32 11.55
C LYS A 46 -7.73 -33.55 11.92
N GLN A 47 -7.65 -34.53 11.02
CA GLN A 47 -6.86 -35.75 11.18
C GLN A 47 -5.42 -35.58 10.71
N MET A 48 -5.07 -34.49 10.01
CA MET A 48 -3.69 -34.20 9.68
C MET A 48 -2.91 -33.99 10.98
N PRO A 49 -1.81 -34.72 11.20
CA PRO A 49 -0.93 -34.48 12.33
C PRO A 49 -0.49 -33.03 12.29
N SER A 50 -0.69 -32.30 13.40
CA SER A 50 0.00 -31.03 13.56
C SER A 50 1.49 -31.27 13.39
N PRO A 51 2.21 -30.40 12.66
CA PRO A 51 3.65 -30.56 12.50
C PRO A 51 4.28 -30.67 13.87
N SER A 52 5.20 -31.63 14.02
CA SER A 52 5.96 -31.78 15.25
C SER A 52 6.68 -30.48 15.59
N THR A 53 6.97 -30.24 16.86
CA THR A 53 7.72 -29.05 17.28
C THR A 53 9.04 -28.89 16.51
N ALA A 54 9.72 -30.00 16.20
CA ALA A 54 10.93 -30.00 15.39
C ALA A 54 10.69 -29.51 13.96
N GLN A 55 9.66 -30.02 13.28
CA GLN A 55 9.28 -29.56 11.94
C GLN A 55 8.89 -28.08 11.96
N ARG A 56 8.17 -27.64 12.99
CA ARG A 56 7.80 -26.23 13.11
C ARG A 56 9.01 -25.32 13.32
N ILE A 57 10.00 -25.77 14.09
CA ILE A 57 11.27 -25.05 14.28
C ILE A 57 12.03 -24.94 12.94
N GLU A 58 12.07 -26.01 12.15
CA GLU A 58 12.73 -26.03 10.85
C GLU A 58 12.08 -25.04 9.87
N GLU A 59 10.75 -25.08 9.75
CA GLU A 59 9.97 -24.14 8.93
C GLU A 59 10.27 -22.68 9.31
N LEU A 60 10.16 -22.36 10.60
CA LEU A 60 10.41 -21.00 11.10
C LEU A 60 11.86 -20.57 10.92
N THR A 61 12.82 -21.50 11.00
CA THR A 61 14.23 -21.19 10.77
C THR A 61 14.47 -20.83 9.31
N LYS A 62 13.84 -21.56 8.38
CA LYS A 62 13.90 -21.28 6.95
C LYS A 62 13.24 -19.93 6.62
N GLU A 63 12.05 -19.67 7.15
CA GLU A 63 11.34 -18.41 6.97
C GLU A 63 12.16 -17.22 7.51
N ASN A 64 12.72 -17.34 8.72
CA ASN A 64 13.63 -16.32 9.27
C ASN A 64 14.85 -16.09 8.38
N GLY A 65 15.41 -17.14 7.80
CA GLY A 65 16.51 -17.02 6.84
C GLY A 65 16.13 -16.19 5.61
N GLN A 66 14.94 -16.45 5.05
CA GLN A 66 14.40 -15.72 3.91
C GLN A 66 14.13 -14.25 4.24
N LEU A 67 13.48 -13.98 5.37
CA LEU A 67 13.19 -12.61 5.83
C LEU A 67 14.47 -11.79 6.06
N ARG A 68 15.52 -12.41 6.61
CA ARG A 68 16.82 -11.74 6.77
C ARG A 68 17.48 -11.38 5.44
N LEU A 69 17.32 -12.24 4.42
CA LEU A 69 17.83 -11.96 3.08
C LEU A 69 17.07 -10.80 2.44
N GLU A 70 15.75 -10.80 2.58
CA GLU A 70 14.86 -9.74 2.08
C GLU A 70 15.16 -8.39 2.74
N ILE A 71 15.33 -8.36 4.06
CA ILE A 71 15.75 -7.15 4.79
C ILE A 71 17.07 -6.60 4.22
N ARG A 72 18.07 -7.47 4.02
CA ARG A 72 19.37 -7.05 3.48
C ARG A 72 19.24 -6.49 2.07
N TYR A 73 18.40 -7.11 1.23
CA TYR A 73 18.12 -6.63 -0.11
C TYR A 73 17.54 -5.21 -0.08
N TYR A 74 16.47 -4.99 0.71
CA TYR A 74 15.82 -3.69 0.79
C TYR A 74 16.72 -2.61 1.40
N GLN A 75 17.55 -2.94 2.38
CA GLN A 75 18.54 -2.02 2.92
C GLN A 75 19.50 -1.54 1.82
N ARG A 76 20.08 -2.48 1.06
CA ARG A 76 21.00 -2.14 -0.03
C ARG A 76 20.33 -1.29 -1.12
N MET A 77 19.08 -1.63 -1.47
CA MET A 77 18.35 -0.90 -2.48
C MET A 77 18.01 0.52 -2.03
N ARG A 78 17.61 0.68 -0.77
CA ARG A 78 17.34 2.00 -0.18
C ARG A 78 18.58 2.89 -0.22
N ASP A 79 19.74 2.36 0.16
CA ASP A 79 20.98 3.15 0.18
C ASP A 79 21.38 3.60 -1.24
N ALA A 80 21.24 2.71 -2.24
CA ALA A 80 21.47 3.06 -3.64
C ALA A 80 20.45 4.09 -4.17
N MET A 81 19.18 3.97 -3.78
CA MET A 81 18.13 4.91 -4.16
C MET A 81 18.34 6.29 -3.54
N GLN A 82 18.83 6.35 -2.29
CA GLN A 82 19.18 7.61 -1.64
C GLN A 82 20.32 8.31 -2.37
N ALA A 83 21.40 7.58 -2.72
CA ALA A 83 22.51 8.15 -3.46
C ALA A 83 22.06 8.72 -4.82
N LEU A 84 21.20 8.01 -5.56
CA LEU A 84 20.63 8.49 -6.81
C LEU A 84 19.80 9.77 -6.61
N PHE A 85 19.00 9.83 -5.55
CA PHE A 85 18.17 10.99 -5.24
C PHE A 85 19.01 12.22 -4.90
N ASP A 86 20.06 12.04 -4.10
CA ASP A 86 20.99 13.10 -3.72
C ASP A 86 21.72 13.66 -4.95
N ASP A 87 22.25 12.78 -5.81
CA ASP A 87 22.91 13.17 -7.06
C ASP A 87 21.96 13.92 -8.00
N THR A 88 20.72 13.44 -8.12
CA THR A 88 19.71 14.07 -8.99
C THR A 88 19.34 15.46 -8.48
N THR A 89 19.17 15.61 -7.17
CA THR A 89 18.91 16.91 -6.53
C THR A 89 20.05 17.87 -6.80
N PHE A 90 21.29 17.44 -6.59
CA PHE A 90 22.48 18.25 -6.85
C PHE A 90 22.57 18.72 -8.32
N ILE A 91 22.33 17.81 -9.27
CA ILE A 91 22.34 18.14 -10.69
C ILE A 91 21.24 19.16 -11.01
N SER A 92 20.04 18.98 -10.47
CA SER A 92 18.92 19.89 -10.68
C SER A 92 19.25 21.31 -10.20
N GLU A 93 19.78 21.45 -8.99
CA GLU A 93 20.20 22.75 -8.45
C GLU A 93 21.29 23.41 -9.30
N ARG A 94 22.27 22.62 -9.77
CA ARG A 94 23.34 23.12 -10.63
C ARG A 94 22.81 23.61 -11.98
N VAL A 95 21.85 22.91 -12.56
CA VAL A 95 21.21 23.31 -13.82
C VAL A 95 20.41 24.59 -13.62
N ASP A 96 19.58 24.69 -12.57
CA ASP A 96 18.83 25.91 -12.24
C ASP A 96 19.76 27.12 -12.09
N LYS A 97 20.85 26.97 -11.34
CA LYS A 97 21.85 28.04 -11.17
C LYS A 97 22.48 28.46 -12.49
N THR A 98 22.79 27.50 -13.36
CA THR A 98 23.42 27.76 -14.67
C THR A 98 22.45 28.50 -15.59
N ILE A 99 21.18 28.08 -15.62
CA ILE A 99 20.13 28.72 -16.42
C ILE A 99 19.91 30.17 -15.94
N LYS A 100 19.82 30.39 -14.62
CA LYS A 100 19.70 31.76 -14.05
C LYS A 100 20.87 32.65 -14.43
N GLY A 101 22.10 32.10 -14.40
CA GLY A 101 23.30 32.81 -14.84
C GLY A 101 23.24 33.19 -16.33
N PHE A 102 22.83 32.25 -17.18
CA PHE A 102 22.66 32.49 -18.62
C PHE A 102 21.61 33.57 -18.89
N ILE A 103 20.43 33.49 -18.27
CA ILE A 103 19.36 34.49 -18.44
C ILE A 103 19.83 35.88 -18.05
N LYS A 104 20.65 36.00 -17.00
CA LYS A 104 21.24 37.28 -16.60
C LYS A 104 22.14 37.84 -17.71
N VAL A 105 23.08 37.03 -18.20
CA VAL A 105 24.00 37.44 -19.28
C VAL A 105 23.23 37.83 -20.54
N GLN A 106 22.20 37.06 -20.90
CA GLN A 106 21.35 37.36 -22.04
C GLN A 106 20.68 38.74 -21.88
N ARG A 107 20.08 39.01 -20.72
CA ARG A 107 19.44 40.30 -20.44
C ARG A 107 20.43 41.46 -20.47
N ASP A 108 21.61 41.27 -19.87
CA ASP A 108 22.65 42.29 -19.86
C ASP A 108 23.09 42.61 -21.30
N ALA A 109 23.29 41.59 -22.13
CA ALA A 109 23.63 41.76 -23.56
C ALA A 109 22.51 42.45 -24.37
N GLU A 110 21.25 42.10 -24.12
CA GLU A 110 20.09 42.75 -24.75
C GLU A 110 20.01 44.25 -24.37
N ASN A 111 20.27 44.58 -23.11
CA ASN A 111 20.30 45.97 -22.64
C ASN A 111 21.45 46.76 -23.29
N ASP A 112 22.66 46.19 -23.32
CA ASP A 112 23.83 46.81 -23.95
C ASP A 112 23.57 47.08 -25.44
N TRP A 113 22.96 46.13 -26.14
CA TRP A 113 22.59 46.28 -27.54
C TRP A 113 21.59 47.43 -27.77
N CYS A 114 20.53 47.50 -26.96
CA CYS A 114 19.54 48.59 -27.05
C CYS A 114 20.16 49.97 -26.78
N ASN A 115 21.04 50.06 -25.78
CA ASN A 115 21.73 51.32 -25.44
C ASN A 115 22.63 51.79 -26.59
N ALA A 116 23.39 50.88 -27.20
CA ALA A 116 24.26 51.20 -28.33
C ALA A 116 23.48 51.69 -29.56
N GLN A 117 22.21 51.30 -29.73
CA GLN A 117 21.36 51.78 -30.81
C GLN A 117 20.74 53.16 -30.53
N GLY A 118 20.56 53.54 -29.26
CA GLY A 118 19.99 54.83 -28.86
C GLY A 118 20.99 56.00 -28.79
N GLU A 119 22.30 55.76 -28.98
CA GLU A 119 23.35 56.79 -28.96
C GLU A 119 23.59 57.48 -30.32
N PHE A 120 22.84 57.12 -31.38
CA PHE A 120 23.01 57.64 -32.74
C PHE A 120 21.88 58.57 -33.23
N ASP A 121 20.92 58.92 -32.37
CA ASP A 121 19.86 59.92 -32.62
C ASP A 121 20.13 61.23 -31.85
#